data_AF-A0A6P3WCM7-F1
#
_entry.id   AF-A0A6P3WCM7-F1
#
_cell.length_a   1.000
_cell.length_b   1.000
_cell.length_c   1.000
_cell.angle_alpha   90.00
_cell.angle_beta   90.00
_cell.angle_gamma   90.00
#
_symmetry.space_group_name_H-M   'P 1'
#
loop_
_entity.id
_entity.type
_entity.pdbx_description
1 polymer ?
#
loop_
_entity_poly.entity_id
_entity_poly.type
_entity_poly.pdbx_seq_one_letter_code
_entity_poly.pdbx_strand_id
1 'polypeptide(L)'
;MSVKISGAQLVRVCTVLHDCADQLTVLGNIIPDTYKDRPEADMVVGADISGVISQHREAEQSLKMVRQNQGEGGTVTGAMQEMHRSHKELSRTMETNPLSPDNLAKVQRDRQFLAQVITNVLADLKDKSTFESLFLAVEEEKKKKAHLLDIIIREEEGRRLTKALQRQLQDIRKEKTLDLQRREEMTAHLKDQLQEMKVKTSLERKYVKSNTELLVYQGQKLNTHKEKQLDDERKLLQDKMELERRVHMKIETFLKETQSTLGEKLEYWMERYEKDMEDKQQELNALKNAKASNLIQLQDLAKKYRESEQVVMEDRLEKENLRKRLEKDQLERDASTKIQSWWRGTMVRKGLGQYKKGKKGKEGKKGKKKK
;
A
#
# COMPACT_ATOMS: atom_id res chain seq x y z
N MET A 1 -74.63 70.26 48.26
CA MET A 1 -75.83 70.57 49.09
C MET A 1 -75.57 71.88 49.81
N SER A 2 -76.27 72.96 49.43
CA SER A 2 -76.08 74.29 50.03
C SER A 2 -76.75 74.36 51.39
N VAL A 3 -76.04 73.98 52.45
CA VAL A 3 -76.48 74.17 53.84
C VAL A 3 -76.44 75.67 54.13
N LYS A 4 -77.62 76.32 54.15
CA LYS A 4 -77.74 77.74 54.52
C LYS A 4 -77.64 77.87 56.04
N ILE A 5 -76.72 78.70 56.51
CA ILE A 5 -76.48 78.93 57.94
C ILE A 5 -77.49 79.96 58.46
N SER A 6 -78.07 79.72 59.64
CA SER A 6 -79.00 80.65 60.31
C SER A 6 -78.33 82.00 60.61
N GLY A 7 -79.04 83.13 60.47
CA GLY A 7 -78.46 84.48 60.55
C GLY A 7 -77.68 84.77 61.85
N ALA A 8 -78.15 84.28 63.00
CA ALA A 8 -77.44 84.47 64.28
C ALA A 8 -76.18 83.58 64.40
N GLN A 9 -76.16 82.44 63.72
CA GLN A 9 -74.99 81.56 63.65
C GLN A 9 -73.97 82.08 62.62
N LEU A 10 -74.43 82.66 61.52
CA LEU A 10 -73.61 83.27 60.48
C LEU A 10 -72.74 84.40 61.05
N VAL A 11 -73.33 85.31 61.84
CA VAL A 11 -72.59 86.41 62.47
C VAL A 11 -71.51 85.88 63.42
N ARG A 12 -71.82 84.88 64.25
CA ARG A 12 -70.84 84.28 65.18
C ARG A 12 -69.69 83.59 64.43
N VAL A 13 -70.00 82.86 63.36
CA VAL A 13 -68.99 82.17 62.55
C VAL A 13 -68.11 83.18 61.81
N CYS A 14 -68.70 84.23 61.25
CA CYS A 14 -67.95 85.30 60.59
C CYS A 14 -67.04 86.06 61.56
N THR A 15 -67.47 86.34 62.80
CA THR A 15 -66.61 86.99 63.81
C THR A 15 -65.42 86.13 64.19
N VAL A 16 -65.62 84.82 64.35
CA VAL A 16 -64.55 83.88 64.69
C VAL A 16 -63.59 83.71 63.52
N LEU A 17 -64.09 83.57 62.29
CA LEU A 17 -63.24 83.44 61.12
C LEU A 17 -62.46 84.73 60.81
N HIS A 18 -63.04 85.89 61.09
CA HIS A 18 -62.35 87.17 60.97
C HIS A 18 -61.20 87.29 61.97
N ASP A 19 -61.45 86.96 63.24
CA ASP A 19 -60.42 86.88 64.27
C ASP A 19 -59.34 85.85 63.92
N CYS A 20 -59.70 84.69 63.37
CA CYS A 20 -58.74 83.71 62.86
C CYS A 20 -57.87 84.26 61.72
N ALA A 21 -58.45 85.01 60.76
CA ALA A 21 -57.70 85.63 59.67
C ALA A 21 -56.73 86.70 60.21
N ASP A 22 -57.16 87.49 61.18
CA ASP A 22 -56.35 88.52 61.82
C ASP A 22 -55.21 87.88 62.62
N GLN A 23 -55.49 86.82 63.38
CA GLN A 23 -54.48 86.04 64.10
C GLN A 23 -53.47 85.35 63.17
N LEU A 24 -53.89 84.86 61.99
CA LEU A 24 -52.98 84.32 60.98
C LEU A 24 -52.11 85.41 60.33
N THR A 25 -52.62 86.64 60.25
CA THR A 25 -51.85 87.80 59.79
C THR A 25 -50.81 88.17 60.84
N VAL A 26 -51.20 88.22 62.12
CA VAL A 26 -50.29 88.42 63.25
C VAL A 26 -49.22 87.32 63.30
N LEU A 27 -49.60 86.05 63.13
CA LEU A 27 -48.66 84.93 63.10
C LEU A 27 -47.65 85.06 61.96
N GLY A 28 -48.08 85.58 60.80
CA GLY A 28 -47.18 85.85 59.66
C GLY A 28 -46.13 86.91 59.95
N ASN A 29 -46.48 87.90 60.79
CA ASN A 29 -45.56 88.95 61.23
C ASN A 29 -44.61 88.46 62.35
N ILE A 30 -45.04 87.49 63.17
CA ILE A 30 -44.24 86.94 64.28
C ILE A 30 -43.22 85.90 63.79
N ILE A 31 -43.57 85.15 62.74
CA ILE A 31 -42.78 84.02 62.22
C ILE A 31 -42.40 84.28 60.75
N PRO A 32 -41.52 85.24 60.43
CA PRO A 32 -41.19 85.61 59.04
C PRO A 32 -40.51 84.48 58.23
N ASP A 33 -40.57 84.55 56.90
CA ASP A 33 -39.95 83.59 55.96
C ASP A 33 -38.41 83.51 56.07
N THR A 34 -37.77 84.51 56.68
CA THR A 34 -36.32 84.61 56.83
C THR A 34 -35.96 85.27 58.17
N TYR A 35 -34.81 84.92 58.73
CA TYR A 35 -34.30 85.42 60.01
C TYR A 35 -33.85 86.90 60.03
N LYS A 36 -34.14 87.66 58.98
CA LYS A 36 -33.64 89.04 58.82
C LYS A 36 -33.98 89.97 59.99
N ASP A 37 -35.06 89.68 60.73
CA ASP A 37 -35.56 90.53 61.80
C ASP A 37 -35.34 89.95 63.23
N ARG A 38 -34.64 88.82 63.39
CA ARG A 38 -34.28 88.23 64.71
C ARG A 38 -32.83 87.71 64.75
N PRO A 39 -31.84 88.57 65.08
CA PRO A 39 -30.42 88.21 65.07
C PRO A 39 -30.07 87.13 66.11
N GLU A 40 -30.75 87.07 67.25
CA GLU A 40 -30.48 86.08 68.31
C GLU A 40 -30.86 84.64 67.91
N ALA A 41 -31.98 84.47 67.18
CA ALA A 41 -32.44 83.16 66.70
C ALA A 41 -31.62 82.68 65.49
N ASP A 42 -31.22 83.60 64.60
CA ASP A 42 -30.31 83.32 63.48
C ASP A 42 -28.93 82.88 63.98
N MET A 43 -28.44 83.50 65.06
CA MET A 43 -27.13 83.21 65.64
C MET A 43 -27.10 81.83 66.33
N VAL A 44 -28.17 81.44 67.05
CA VAL A 44 -28.25 80.13 67.71
C VAL A 44 -28.45 79.00 66.69
N VAL A 45 -29.37 79.17 65.74
CA VAL A 45 -29.66 78.16 64.71
C VAL A 45 -28.51 78.07 63.71
N GLY A 46 -27.91 79.20 63.34
CA GLY A 46 -26.72 79.27 62.49
C GLY A 46 -25.50 78.64 63.16
N ALA A 47 -25.29 78.84 64.48
CA ALA A 47 -24.19 78.22 65.21
C ALA A 47 -24.34 76.69 65.32
N ASP A 48 -25.54 76.21 65.65
CA ASP A 48 -25.80 74.76 65.79
C ASP A 48 -25.70 74.04 64.44
N ILE A 49 -26.30 74.60 63.38
CA ILE A 49 -26.24 74.03 62.03
C ILE A 49 -24.81 74.14 61.46
N SER A 50 -24.13 75.27 61.64
CA SER A 50 -22.76 75.45 61.18
C SER A 50 -21.77 74.55 61.93
N GLY A 51 -21.99 74.29 63.21
CA GLY A 51 -21.19 73.35 64.01
C GLY A 51 -21.26 71.93 63.45
N VAL A 52 -22.47 71.44 63.19
CA VAL A 52 -22.69 70.10 62.61
C VAL A 52 -22.19 70.01 61.17
N ILE A 53 -22.31 71.08 60.37
CA ILE A 53 -21.72 71.16 59.02
C ILE A 53 -20.18 71.12 59.07
N SER A 54 -19.55 71.81 60.02
CA SER A 54 -18.08 71.77 60.19
C SER A 54 -17.61 70.37 60.52
N GLN A 55 -18.27 69.71 61.49
CA GLN A 55 -17.99 68.33 61.86
C GLN A 55 -18.15 67.36 60.68
N HIS A 56 -19.18 67.56 59.84
CA HIS A 56 -19.36 66.76 58.62
C HIS A 56 -18.26 66.98 57.60
N ARG A 57 -17.83 68.23 57.41
CA ARG A 57 -16.76 68.59 56.49
C ARG A 57 -15.41 68.05 56.95
N GLU A 58 -15.15 68.05 58.25
CA GLU A 58 -13.96 67.45 58.86
C GLU A 58 -13.93 65.92 58.67
N ALA A 59 -15.07 65.25 58.86
CA ALA A 59 -15.21 63.82 58.59
C ALA A 59 -15.03 63.47 57.09
N GLU A 60 -15.55 64.32 56.19
CA GLU A 60 -15.38 64.16 54.73
C GLU A 60 -13.90 64.33 54.31
N GLN A 61 -13.23 65.36 54.83
CA GLN A 61 -11.81 65.59 54.59
C GLN A 61 -10.96 64.44 55.12
N SER A 62 -11.28 63.94 56.32
CA SER A 62 -10.59 62.78 56.91
C SER A 62 -10.73 61.53 56.04
N LEU A 63 -11.92 61.26 55.49
CA LEU A 63 -12.15 60.16 54.56
C LEU A 63 -11.37 60.34 53.24
N LYS A 64 -11.31 61.57 52.72
CA LYS A 64 -10.58 61.89 51.49
C LYS A 64 -9.07 61.68 51.67
N MET A 65 -8.51 62.08 52.82
CA MET A 65 -7.10 61.90 53.17
C MET A 65 -6.76 60.41 53.33
N VAL A 66 -7.60 59.63 54.02
CA VAL A 66 -7.40 58.18 54.21
C VAL A 66 -7.47 57.42 52.86
N ARG A 67 -8.33 57.86 51.93
CA ARG A 67 -8.38 57.31 50.56
C ARG A 67 -7.18 57.68 49.69
N GLN A 68 -6.64 58.90 49.82
CA GLN A 68 -5.47 59.33 49.07
C GLN A 68 -4.17 58.66 49.57
N ASN A 69 -4.08 58.39 50.87
CA ASN A 69 -2.88 57.83 51.50
C ASN A 69 -2.79 56.28 51.46
N GLN A 70 -3.63 55.59 50.68
CA GLN A 70 -3.70 54.12 50.61
C GLN A 70 -3.78 53.45 52.00
N GLY A 71 -4.61 54.00 52.90
CA GLY A 71 -4.77 53.44 54.24
C GLY A 71 -5.24 51.98 54.23
N GLU A 72 -4.82 51.20 55.23
CA GLU A 72 -5.27 49.81 55.42
C GLU A 72 -6.80 49.74 55.46
N GLY A 73 -7.39 48.67 54.92
CA GLY A 73 -8.85 48.53 54.74
C GLY A 73 -9.67 48.78 56.02
N GLY A 74 -9.12 48.50 57.20
CA GLY A 74 -9.75 48.80 58.50
C GLY A 74 -9.89 50.30 58.79
N THR A 75 -8.88 51.11 58.46
CA THR A 75 -8.88 52.58 58.65
C THR A 75 -9.86 53.28 57.70
N VAL A 76 -9.93 52.82 56.44
CA VAL A 76 -10.89 53.30 55.45
C VAL A 76 -12.33 53.00 55.88
N THR A 77 -12.57 51.83 56.45
CA THR A 77 -13.89 51.42 56.92
C THR A 77 -14.34 52.25 58.14
N GLY A 78 -13.43 52.54 59.08
CA GLY A 78 -13.69 53.41 60.23
C GLY A 78 -14.07 54.84 59.81
N ALA A 79 -13.28 55.46 58.94
CA ALA A 79 -13.57 56.79 58.40
C ALA A 79 -14.88 56.83 57.61
N MET A 80 -15.21 55.76 56.88
CA MET A 80 -16.49 55.63 56.17
C MET A 80 -17.68 55.56 57.12
N GLN A 81 -17.55 54.85 58.24
CA GLN A 81 -18.59 54.79 59.28
C GLN A 81 -18.77 56.13 60.00
N GLU A 82 -17.69 56.85 60.30
CA GLU A 82 -17.73 58.17 60.93
C GLU A 82 -18.39 59.22 60.02
N MET A 83 -18.07 59.22 58.73
CA MET A 83 -18.75 60.06 57.74
C MET A 83 -20.25 59.74 57.67
N HIS A 84 -20.64 58.46 57.69
CA HIS A 84 -22.06 58.08 57.70
C HIS A 84 -22.78 58.52 58.98
N ARG A 85 -22.11 58.45 60.15
CA ARG A 85 -22.68 58.92 61.42
C ARG A 85 -22.90 60.43 61.40
N SER A 86 -21.88 61.19 61.02
CA SER A 86 -21.96 62.65 60.90
C SER A 86 -23.00 63.09 59.86
N HIS A 87 -23.10 62.40 58.71
CA HIS A 87 -24.14 62.68 57.71
C HIS A 87 -25.55 62.46 58.26
N LYS A 88 -25.74 61.39 59.03
CA LYS A 88 -27.01 61.07 59.69
C LYS A 88 -27.36 62.09 60.78
N GLU A 89 -26.36 62.58 61.50
CA GLU A 89 -26.50 63.63 62.50
C GLU A 89 -26.87 64.96 61.86
N LEU A 90 -26.17 65.37 60.80
CA LEU A 90 -26.51 66.55 60.00
C LEU A 90 -27.94 66.49 59.44
N SER A 91 -28.32 65.36 58.84
CA SER A 91 -29.67 65.17 58.30
C SER A 91 -30.73 65.27 59.40
N ARG A 92 -30.50 64.64 60.55
CA ARG A 92 -31.41 64.75 61.70
C ARG A 92 -31.53 66.19 62.18
N THR A 93 -30.42 66.89 62.38
CA THR A 93 -30.43 68.28 62.87
C THR A 93 -31.18 69.18 61.90
N MET A 94 -31.05 68.98 60.58
CA MET A 94 -31.80 69.73 59.58
C MET A 94 -33.30 69.37 59.55
N GLU A 95 -33.65 68.10 59.73
CA GLU A 95 -35.04 67.62 59.73
C GLU A 95 -35.81 67.98 61.02
N THR A 96 -35.16 67.85 62.19
CA THR A 96 -35.80 68.01 63.50
C THR A 96 -35.77 69.44 64.02
N ASN A 97 -34.99 70.34 63.42
CA ASN A 97 -34.94 71.72 63.86
C ASN A 97 -36.22 72.47 63.41
N PRO A 98 -37.10 72.88 64.34
CA PRO A 98 -38.30 73.65 63.99
C PRO A 98 -37.99 75.01 63.36
N LEU A 99 -36.74 75.46 63.47
CA LEU A 99 -36.19 76.70 62.92
C LEU A 99 -35.36 76.46 61.64
N SER A 100 -35.46 75.29 61.01
CA SER A 100 -34.86 75.09 59.68
C SER A 100 -35.54 75.99 58.64
N PRO A 101 -34.79 76.58 57.67
CA PRO A 101 -35.36 77.45 56.64
C PRO A 101 -36.45 76.75 55.82
N ASP A 102 -36.34 75.44 55.58
CA ASP A 102 -37.36 74.65 54.88
C ASP A 102 -38.63 74.48 55.71
N ASN A 103 -38.48 74.27 57.02
CA ASN A 103 -39.62 74.17 57.94
C ASN A 103 -40.33 75.51 58.08
N LEU A 104 -39.58 76.61 58.12
CA LEU A 104 -40.10 77.98 58.18
C LEU A 104 -40.87 78.34 56.89
N ALA A 105 -40.27 78.04 55.72
CA ALA A 105 -40.92 78.23 54.42
C ALA A 105 -42.16 77.34 54.25
N LYS A 106 -42.17 76.14 54.84
CA LYS A 106 -43.37 75.28 54.88
C LYS A 106 -44.45 75.90 55.78
N VAL A 107 -44.12 76.30 56.99
CA VAL A 107 -45.07 76.93 57.93
C VAL A 107 -45.69 78.18 57.32
N GLN A 108 -44.91 78.98 56.61
CA GLN A 108 -45.41 80.17 55.92
C GLN A 108 -46.30 79.85 54.72
N ARG A 109 -45.96 78.85 53.90
CA ARG A 109 -46.87 78.36 52.84
C ARG A 109 -48.18 77.82 53.42
N ASP A 110 -48.11 77.02 54.48
CA ASP A 110 -49.28 76.44 55.16
C ASP A 110 -50.16 77.56 55.76
N ARG A 111 -49.54 78.58 56.37
CA ARG A 111 -50.23 79.76 56.91
C ARG A 111 -50.89 80.59 55.81
N GLN A 112 -50.18 80.90 54.73
CA GLN A 112 -50.71 81.66 53.59
C GLN A 112 -51.89 80.92 52.94
N PHE A 113 -51.76 79.61 52.76
CA PHE A 113 -52.84 78.76 52.28
C PHE A 113 -54.06 78.82 53.20
N LEU A 114 -53.86 78.65 54.51
CA LEU A 114 -54.96 78.69 55.49
C LEU A 114 -55.61 80.08 55.54
N ALA A 115 -54.82 81.15 55.49
CA ALA A 115 -55.33 82.52 55.44
C ALA A 115 -56.18 82.73 54.18
N GLN A 116 -55.71 82.29 53.00
CA GLN A 116 -56.46 82.39 51.75
C GLN A 116 -57.77 81.60 51.81
N VAL A 117 -57.76 80.37 52.36
CA VAL A 117 -58.96 79.56 52.53
C VAL A 117 -59.96 80.26 53.47
N ILE A 118 -59.51 80.79 54.61
CA ILE A 118 -60.37 81.49 55.56
C ILE A 118 -60.94 82.78 54.96
N THR A 119 -60.14 83.55 54.22
CA THR A 119 -60.61 84.76 53.53
C THR A 119 -61.66 84.42 52.45
N ASN A 120 -61.45 83.35 51.68
CA ASN A 120 -62.41 82.89 50.68
C ASN A 120 -63.73 82.41 51.33
N VAL A 121 -63.65 81.71 52.46
CA VAL A 121 -64.82 81.27 53.22
C VAL A 121 -65.56 82.46 53.84
N LEU A 122 -64.84 83.45 54.35
CA LEU A 122 -65.43 84.70 54.84
C LEU A 122 -66.17 85.45 53.73
N ALA A 123 -65.61 85.51 52.52
CA ALA A 123 -66.27 86.12 51.37
C ALA A 123 -67.53 85.34 50.96
N ASP A 124 -67.45 84.01 50.86
CA ASP A 124 -68.61 83.18 50.53
C ASP A 124 -69.73 83.23 51.60
N LEU A 125 -69.37 83.37 52.88
CA LEU A 125 -70.33 83.54 53.97
C LEU A 125 -70.99 84.92 53.96
N LYS A 126 -70.23 85.99 53.67
CA LYS A 126 -70.74 87.37 53.56
C LYS A 126 -71.63 87.57 52.33
N ASP A 127 -71.23 87.03 51.18
CA ASP A 127 -71.88 87.32 49.89
C ASP A 127 -73.00 86.33 49.56
N LYS A 128 -72.82 85.05 49.89
CA LYS A 128 -73.71 83.94 49.44
C LYS A 128 -74.31 83.14 50.59
N SER A 129 -73.88 83.37 51.84
CA SER A 129 -74.24 82.57 53.02
C SER A 129 -73.95 81.07 52.85
N THR A 130 -72.87 80.73 52.12
CA THR A 130 -72.40 79.36 51.85
C THR A 130 -70.91 79.20 52.17
N PHE A 131 -70.38 77.97 52.12
CA PHE A 131 -68.96 77.65 52.39
C PHE A 131 -68.35 76.76 51.29
N GLU A 132 -68.81 76.92 50.04
CA GLU A 132 -68.40 76.07 48.91
C GLU A 132 -66.88 76.13 48.64
N SER A 133 -66.24 77.30 48.81
CA SER A 133 -64.78 77.43 48.70
C SER A 133 -63.99 76.51 49.64
N LEU A 134 -64.48 76.27 50.87
CA LEU A 134 -63.84 75.33 51.80
C LEU A 134 -63.94 73.90 51.28
N PHE A 135 -65.11 73.52 50.77
CA PHE A 135 -65.34 72.18 50.25
C PHE A 135 -64.45 71.91 49.03
N LEU A 136 -64.37 72.87 48.10
CA LEU A 136 -63.49 72.77 46.93
C LEU A 136 -62.01 72.68 47.33
N ALA A 137 -61.54 73.52 48.26
CA ALA A 137 -60.16 73.49 48.74
C ALA A 137 -59.81 72.15 49.42
N VAL A 138 -60.71 71.61 50.24
CA VAL A 138 -60.51 70.31 50.91
C VAL A 138 -60.48 69.16 49.90
N GLU A 139 -61.37 69.15 48.91
CA GLU A 139 -61.38 68.11 47.87
C GLU A 139 -60.14 68.20 46.96
N GLU A 140 -59.66 69.40 46.65
CA GLU A 140 -58.41 69.59 45.91
C GLU A 140 -57.20 69.06 46.69
N GLU A 141 -57.09 69.36 47.99
CA GLU A 141 -56.01 68.84 48.84
C GLU A 141 -56.09 67.32 49.03
N LYS A 142 -57.29 66.75 49.14
CA LYS A 142 -57.46 65.29 49.13
C LYS A 142 -56.96 64.67 47.82
N LYS A 143 -57.27 65.28 46.67
CA LYS A 143 -56.79 64.82 45.36
C LYS A 143 -55.28 64.92 45.25
N LYS A 144 -54.67 66.04 45.66
CA LYS A 144 -53.21 66.22 45.70
C LYS A 144 -52.53 65.17 46.58
N LYS A 145 -53.07 64.92 47.78
CA LYS A 145 -52.57 63.88 48.69
C LYS A 145 -52.66 62.48 48.09
N ALA A 146 -53.79 62.13 47.47
CA ALA A 146 -53.96 60.84 46.81
C ALA A 146 -52.97 60.66 45.64
N HIS A 147 -52.77 61.72 44.84
CA HIS A 147 -51.82 61.71 43.74
C HIS A 147 -50.37 61.53 44.21
N LEU A 148 -49.98 62.21 45.30
CA LEU A 148 -48.66 62.03 45.92
C LEU A 148 -48.44 60.60 46.42
N LEU A 149 -49.43 60.00 47.07
CA LEU A 149 -49.35 58.60 47.52
C LEU A 149 -49.19 57.64 46.34
N ASP A 150 -49.92 57.86 45.24
CA ASP A 150 -49.79 57.05 44.03
C ASP A 150 -48.40 57.19 43.38
N ILE A 151 -47.83 58.40 43.33
CA ILE A 151 -46.45 58.63 42.88
C ILE A 151 -45.46 57.85 43.75
N ILE A 152 -45.61 57.89 45.08
CA ILE A 152 -44.73 57.20 46.02
C ILE A 152 -44.78 55.69 45.79
N ILE A 153 -45.98 55.10 45.67
CA ILE A 153 -46.14 53.67 45.43
C ILE A 153 -45.48 53.27 44.09
N ARG A 154 -45.72 54.04 43.02
CA ARG A 154 -45.11 53.78 41.70
C ARG A 154 -43.59 53.90 41.72
N GLU A 155 -43.04 54.87 42.46
CA GLU A 155 -41.58 55.00 42.64
C GLU A 155 -41.02 53.78 43.38
N GLU A 156 -41.64 53.37 44.49
CA GLU A 156 -41.19 52.22 45.28
C GLU A 156 -41.21 50.93 44.46
N GLU A 157 -42.28 50.70 43.70
CA GLU A 157 -42.41 49.56 42.79
C GLU A 157 -41.35 49.60 41.67
N GLY A 158 -41.17 50.76 41.02
CA GLY A 158 -40.13 50.95 40.01
C GLY A 158 -38.72 50.73 40.56
N ARG A 159 -38.46 51.17 41.79
CA ARG A 159 -37.18 50.96 42.48
C ARG A 159 -36.96 49.49 42.83
N ARG A 160 -38.01 48.76 43.26
CA ARG A 160 -37.94 47.30 43.48
C ARG A 160 -37.66 46.55 42.18
N LEU A 161 -38.37 46.89 41.09
CA LEU A 161 -38.16 46.26 39.79
C LEU A 161 -36.75 46.52 39.27
N THR A 162 -36.26 47.76 39.36
CA THR A 162 -34.90 48.12 38.95
C THR A 162 -33.85 47.31 39.71
N LYS A 163 -34.00 47.17 41.03
CA LYS A 163 -33.11 46.33 41.85
C LYS A 163 -33.18 44.85 41.45
N ALA A 164 -34.36 44.33 41.14
CA ALA A 164 -34.53 42.94 40.70
C ALA A 164 -33.85 42.70 39.34
N LEU A 165 -34.06 43.58 38.37
CA LEU A 165 -33.44 43.52 37.06
C LEU A 165 -31.91 43.65 37.13
N GLN A 166 -31.39 44.54 37.99
CA GLN A 166 -29.95 44.66 38.22
C GLN A 166 -29.34 43.37 38.77
N ARG A 167 -30.02 42.68 39.69
CA ARG A 167 -29.57 41.37 40.21
C ARG A 167 -29.58 40.32 39.10
N GLN A 168 -30.66 40.20 38.34
CA GLN A 168 -30.75 39.27 37.21
C GLN A 168 -29.65 39.51 36.18
N LEU A 169 -29.35 40.77 35.85
CA LEU A 169 -28.25 41.13 34.96
C LEU A 169 -26.89 40.70 35.51
N GLN A 170 -26.65 40.86 36.81
CA GLN A 170 -25.42 40.40 37.45
C GLN A 170 -25.31 38.87 37.44
N ASP A 171 -26.40 38.16 37.72
CA ASP A 171 -26.42 36.70 37.75
C ASP A 171 -26.18 36.12 36.35
N ILE A 172 -26.85 36.66 35.32
CA ILE A 172 -26.61 36.27 33.92
C ILE A 172 -25.15 36.54 33.53
N ARG A 173 -24.57 37.69 33.91
CA ARG A 173 -23.16 37.98 33.63
C ARG A 173 -22.23 36.97 34.28
N LYS A 174 -22.46 36.62 35.55
CA LYS A 174 -21.67 35.59 36.26
C LYS A 174 -21.78 34.23 35.60
N GLU A 175 -23.00 33.80 35.27
CA GLU A 175 -23.24 32.55 34.57
C GLU A 175 -22.50 32.50 33.23
N LYS A 176 -22.59 33.58 32.44
CA LYS A 176 -21.90 33.66 31.14
C LYS A 176 -20.38 33.66 31.28
N THR A 177 -19.82 34.29 32.31
CA THR A 177 -18.38 34.21 32.57
C THR A 177 -17.94 32.78 32.91
N LEU A 178 -18.73 32.04 33.70
CA LEU A 178 -18.44 30.63 34.01
C LEU A 178 -18.60 29.73 32.78
N ASP A 179 -19.61 29.98 31.94
CA ASP A 179 -19.78 29.28 30.65
C ASP A 179 -18.56 29.48 29.73
N LEU A 180 -18.06 30.72 29.64
CA LEU A 180 -16.89 31.04 28.83
C LEU A 180 -15.65 30.33 29.36
N GLN A 181 -15.40 30.38 30.67
CA GLN A 181 -14.27 29.69 31.30
C GLN A 181 -14.32 28.17 31.04
N ARG A 182 -15.48 27.53 31.22
CA ARG A 182 -15.66 26.09 30.91
C ARG A 182 -15.37 25.77 29.44
N ARG A 183 -15.77 26.64 28.51
CA ARG A 183 -15.49 26.46 27.08
C ARG A 183 -14.02 26.69 26.74
N GLU A 184 -13.37 27.64 27.39
CA GLU A 184 -11.93 27.89 27.25
C GLU A 184 -11.11 26.69 27.74
N GLU A 185 -11.45 26.14 28.90
CA GLU A 185 -10.84 24.92 29.46
C GLU A 185 -11.03 23.72 28.51
N MET A 186 -12.24 23.51 28.00
CA MET A 186 -12.51 22.46 27.00
C MET A 186 -11.69 22.67 25.73
N THR A 187 -11.57 23.92 25.27
CA THR A 187 -10.78 24.26 24.08
C THR A 187 -9.29 23.98 24.31
N ALA A 188 -8.76 24.28 25.49
CA ALA A 188 -7.39 23.96 25.86
C ALA A 188 -7.17 22.44 25.89
N HIS A 189 -8.06 21.69 26.55
CA HIS A 189 -7.99 20.24 26.61
C HIS A 189 -8.00 19.58 25.22
N LEU A 190 -8.90 20.02 24.34
CA LEU A 190 -8.98 19.50 22.97
C LEU A 190 -7.75 19.85 22.14
N LYS A 191 -7.13 21.02 22.36
CA LYS A 191 -5.86 21.39 21.71
C LYS A 191 -4.72 20.47 22.15
N ASP A 192 -4.64 20.17 23.44
CA ASP A 192 -3.62 19.27 23.99
C ASP A 192 -3.78 17.85 23.44
N GLN A 193 -5.01 17.31 23.44
CA GLN A 193 -5.30 16.00 22.83
C GLN A 193 -4.94 15.96 21.35
N LEU A 194 -5.27 17.02 20.59
CA LEU A 194 -4.92 17.12 19.18
C LEU A 194 -3.41 17.09 18.98
N GLN A 195 -2.66 17.81 19.83
CA GLN A 195 -1.22 17.88 19.73
C GLN A 195 -0.56 16.56 20.12
N GLU A 196 -1.04 15.90 21.17
CA GLU A 196 -0.61 14.55 21.56
C GLU A 196 -0.83 13.55 20.42
N MET A 197 -2.03 13.53 19.84
CA MET A 197 -2.37 12.66 18.70
C MET A 197 -1.47 12.94 17.49
N LYS A 198 -1.18 14.20 17.18
CA LYS A 198 -0.26 14.56 16.08
C LYS A 198 1.15 14.02 16.31
N VAL A 199 1.68 14.17 17.53
CA VAL A 199 3.02 13.66 17.88
C VAL A 199 3.04 12.14 17.81
N LYS A 200 2.04 11.48 18.41
CA LYS A 200 1.90 10.02 18.41
C LYS A 200 1.82 9.46 16.99
N THR A 201 0.91 9.97 16.16
CA THR A 201 0.77 9.52 14.76
C THR A 201 2.03 9.79 13.94
N SER A 202 2.73 10.90 14.17
CA SER A 202 4.01 11.19 13.50
C SER A 202 5.09 10.17 13.87
N LEU A 203 5.20 9.84 15.16
CA LEU A 203 6.17 8.86 15.66
C LEU A 203 5.84 7.45 15.15
N GLU A 204 4.58 7.04 15.26
CA GLU A 204 4.10 5.75 14.73
C GLU A 204 4.37 5.63 13.22
N ARG A 205 4.11 6.69 12.45
CA ARG A 205 4.40 6.71 11.01
C ARG A 205 5.90 6.51 10.74
N LYS A 206 6.78 7.20 11.48
CA LYS A 206 8.23 7.04 11.35
C LYS A 206 8.67 5.62 11.70
N TYR A 207 8.14 5.08 12.79
CA TYR A 207 8.43 3.72 13.24
C TYR A 207 8.00 2.68 12.20
N VAL A 208 6.74 2.73 11.76
CA VAL A 208 6.20 1.81 10.75
C VAL A 208 7.00 1.92 9.46
N LYS A 209 7.28 3.14 8.99
CA LYS A 209 8.10 3.36 7.79
C LYS A 209 9.48 2.70 7.93
N SER A 210 10.22 3.02 8.99
CA SER A 210 11.55 2.45 9.23
C SER A 210 11.53 0.92 9.34
N ASN A 211 10.50 0.36 10.00
CA ASN A 211 10.35 -1.09 10.14
C ASN A 211 10.06 -1.76 8.79
N THR A 212 9.15 -1.17 7.98
CA THR A 212 8.84 -1.70 6.65
C THR A 212 10.04 -1.60 5.69
N GLU A 213 10.78 -0.49 5.72
CA GLU A 213 12.00 -0.32 4.93
C GLU A 213 13.07 -1.35 5.32
N LEU A 214 13.23 -1.62 6.61
CA LEU A 214 14.16 -2.65 7.10
C LEU A 214 13.75 -4.06 6.64
N LEU A 215 12.47 -4.41 6.73
CA LEU A 215 11.95 -5.70 6.27
C LEU A 215 12.16 -5.88 4.76
N VAL A 216 11.85 -4.85 3.97
CA VAL A 216 12.09 -4.86 2.52
C VAL A 216 13.57 -5.00 2.22
N TYR A 217 14.44 -4.26 2.90
CA TYR A 217 15.88 -4.34 2.73
C TYR A 217 16.44 -5.73 3.06
N GLN A 218 16.02 -6.32 4.18
CA GLN A 218 16.43 -7.68 4.57
C GLN A 218 15.96 -8.71 3.55
N GLY A 219 14.69 -8.61 3.11
CA GLY A 219 14.14 -9.48 2.07
C GLY A 219 14.90 -9.36 0.75
N GLN A 220 15.19 -8.14 0.31
CA GLN A 220 15.98 -7.89 -0.89
C GLN A 220 17.40 -8.47 -0.78
N LYS A 221 18.07 -8.31 0.36
CA LYS A 221 19.41 -8.87 0.58
C LYS A 221 19.40 -10.39 0.53
N LEU A 222 18.44 -11.04 1.20
CA LEU A 222 18.31 -12.49 1.19
C LEU A 222 18.03 -13.02 -0.21
N ASN A 223 17.10 -12.39 -0.94
CA ASN A 223 16.77 -12.77 -2.30
C ASN A 223 17.96 -12.58 -3.25
N THR A 224 18.65 -11.45 -3.17
CA THR A 224 19.85 -11.19 -3.98
C THR A 224 20.94 -12.23 -3.72
N HIS A 225 21.12 -12.66 -2.46
CA HIS A 225 22.08 -13.71 -2.13
C HIS A 225 21.68 -15.06 -2.72
N LYS A 226 20.41 -15.46 -2.57
CA LYS A 226 19.88 -16.71 -3.15
C LYS A 226 19.96 -16.71 -4.67
N GLU A 227 19.64 -15.58 -5.30
CA GLU A 227 19.72 -15.40 -6.75
C GLU A 227 21.16 -15.56 -7.24
N LYS A 228 22.14 -14.98 -6.54
CA LYS A 228 23.56 -15.19 -6.86
C LYS A 228 23.97 -16.65 -6.71
N GLN A 229 23.56 -17.34 -5.64
CA GLN A 229 23.86 -18.75 -5.46
C GLN A 229 23.31 -19.63 -6.59
N LEU A 230 22.07 -19.36 -7.02
CA LEU A 230 21.44 -20.07 -8.14
C LEU A 230 22.10 -19.74 -9.47
N ASP A 231 22.54 -18.49 -9.68
CA ASP A 231 23.28 -18.09 -10.88
C ASP A 231 24.66 -18.76 -10.96
N ASP A 232 25.36 -18.86 -9.83
CA ASP A 232 26.63 -19.57 -9.73
C ASP A 232 26.46 -21.08 -9.99
N GLU A 233 25.41 -21.70 -9.42
CA GLU A 233 25.08 -23.11 -9.69
C GLU A 233 24.70 -23.34 -11.16
N ARG A 234 23.91 -22.43 -11.74
CA ARG A 234 23.57 -22.47 -13.16
C ARG A 234 24.81 -22.41 -14.04
N LYS A 235 25.74 -21.49 -13.77
CA LYS A 235 27.02 -21.39 -14.50
C LYS A 235 27.85 -22.67 -14.38
N LEU A 236 27.97 -23.21 -13.17
CA LEU A 236 28.68 -24.46 -12.95
C LEU A 236 28.08 -25.63 -13.74
N LEU A 237 26.75 -25.74 -13.77
CA LEU A 237 26.06 -26.76 -14.55
C LEU A 237 26.25 -26.55 -16.05
N GLN A 238 26.21 -25.31 -16.54
CA GLN A 238 26.49 -24.99 -17.93
C GLN A 238 27.92 -25.40 -18.33
N ASP A 239 28.91 -25.10 -17.48
CA ASP A 239 30.31 -25.50 -17.73
C ASP A 239 30.47 -27.03 -17.76
N LYS A 240 29.81 -27.75 -16.84
CA LYS A 240 29.79 -29.22 -16.83
C LYS A 240 29.16 -29.80 -18.10
N MET A 241 28.00 -29.27 -18.50
CA MET A 241 27.32 -29.69 -19.74
C MET A 241 28.21 -29.46 -20.96
N GLU A 242 28.89 -28.33 -21.06
CA GLU A 242 29.78 -28.02 -22.18
C GLU A 242 31.01 -28.94 -22.19
N LEU A 243 31.56 -29.27 -21.02
CA LEU A 243 32.63 -30.26 -20.89
C LEU A 243 32.17 -31.66 -21.32
N GLU A 244 31.01 -32.13 -20.85
CA GLU A 244 30.43 -33.41 -21.26
C GLU A 244 30.18 -33.45 -22.77
N ARG A 245 29.61 -32.39 -23.34
CA ARG A 245 29.38 -32.26 -24.79
C ARG A 245 30.70 -32.36 -25.57
N ARG A 246 31.76 -31.71 -25.09
CA ARG A 246 33.10 -31.76 -25.71
C ARG A 246 33.71 -33.15 -25.62
N VAL A 247 33.62 -33.80 -24.46
CA VAL A 247 34.13 -35.17 -24.25
C VAL A 247 33.36 -36.15 -25.13
N HIS A 248 32.04 -36.06 -25.15
CA HIS A 248 31.18 -36.89 -26.00
C HIS A 248 31.55 -36.74 -27.48
N MET A 249 31.71 -35.51 -27.97
CA MET A 249 32.14 -35.25 -29.34
C MET A 249 33.48 -35.93 -29.66
N LYS A 250 34.48 -35.84 -28.76
CA LYS A 250 35.78 -36.50 -28.95
C LYS A 250 35.69 -38.03 -28.95
N ILE A 251 34.84 -38.61 -28.11
CA ILE A 251 34.60 -40.05 -28.08
C ILE A 251 33.93 -40.48 -29.38
N GLU A 252 32.92 -39.75 -29.83
CA GLU A 252 32.20 -40.03 -31.06
C GLU A 252 33.12 -39.96 -32.28
N THR A 253 33.98 -38.93 -32.38
CA THR A 253 34.96 -38.83 -33.47
C THR A 253 35.94 -39.99 -33.45
N PHE A 254 36.48 -40.35 -32.28
CA PHE A 254 37.39 -41.49 -32.14
C PHE A 254 36.72 -42.81 -32.53
N LEU A 255 35.47 -43.04 -32.13
CA LEU A 255 34.71 -44.23 -32.50
C LEU A 255 34.42 -44.28 -34.01
N LYS A 256 34.09 -43.14 -34.63
CA LYS A 256 33.90 -43.04 -36.09
C LYS A 256 35.20 -43.32 -36.85
N GLU A 257 36.33 -42.78 -36.40
CA GLU A 257 37.65 -43.04 -36.98
C GLU A 257 38.04 -44.52 -36.86
N THR A 258 37.85 -45.12 -35.69
CA THR A 258 38.13 -46.56 -35.50
C THR A 258 37.21 -47.45 -36.32
N GLN A 259 35.92 -47.10 -36.43
CA GLN A 259 34.99 -47.79 -37.32
C GLN A 259 35.41 -47.68 -38.79
N SER A 260 35.82 -46.49 -39.26
CA SER A 260 36.30 -46.30 -40.64
C SER A 260 37.54 -47.14 -40.92
N THR A 261 38.54 -47.10 -40.03
CA THR A 261 39.78 -47.89 -40.21
C THR A 261 39.54 -49.40 -40.15
N LEU A 262 38.59 -49.87 -39.34
CA LEU A 262 38.17 -51.27 -39.34
C LEU A 262 37.42 -51.64 -40.63
N GLY A 263 36.56 -50.75 -41.14
CA GLY A 263 35.90 -50.90 -42.42
C GLY A 263 36.88 -51.02 -43.58
N GLU A 264 37.88 -50.13 -43.63
CA GLU A 264 38.96 -50.18 -44.63
C GLU A 264 39.76 -51.48 -44.56
N LYS A 265 40.10 -51.96 -43.35
CA LYS A 265 40.78 -53.25 -43.18
C LYS A 265 39.91 -54.43 -43.63
N LEU A 266 38.61 -54.38 -43.33
CA LEU A 266 37.67 -55.42 -43.74
C LEU A 266 37.61 -55.49 -45.28
N GLU A 267 37.45 -54.35 -45.94
CA GLU A 267 37.43 -54.24 -47.41
C GLU A 267 38.72 -54.80 -48.02
N TYR A 268 39.89 -54.41 -47.48
CA TYR A 268 41.18 -54.94 -47.91
C TYR A 268 41.28 -56.47 -47.79
N TRP A 269 40.82 -57.03 -46.66
CA TRP A 269 40.86 -58.48 -46.46
C TRP A 269 39.85 -59.22 -47.33
N MET A 270 38.69 -58.61 -47.60
CA MET A 270 37.70 -59.14 -48.54
C MET A 270 38.26 -59.18 -49.96
N GLU A 271 38.83 -58.08 -50.46
CA GLU A 271 39.44 -58.02 -51.80
C GLU A 271 40.58 -59.04 -51.93
N ARG A 272 41.44 -59.14 -50.90
CA ARG A 272 42.50 -60.15 -50.88
C ARG A 272 41.95 -61.57 -50.90
N TYR A 273 40.92 -61.86 -50.10
CA TYR A 273 40.30 -63.17 -50.07
C TYR A 273 39.66 -63.52 -51.42
N GLU A 274 38.95 -62.59 -52.04
CA GLU A 274 38.36 -62.78 -53.37
C GLU A 274 39.43 -63.06 -54.42
N LYS A 275 40.53 -62.31 -54.40
CA LYS A 275 41.66 -62.54 -55.31
C LYS A 275 42.33 -63.89 -55.08
N ASP A 276 42.63 -64.24 -53.84
CA ASP A 276 43.24 -65.54 -53.50
C ASP A 276 42.30 -66.70 -53.90
N MET A 277 40.98 -66.53 -53.73
CA MET A 277 39.97 -67.49 -54.19
C MET A 277 39.92 -67.59 -55.71
N GLU A 278 40.00 -66.48 -56.43
CA GLU A 278 40.03 -66.46 -57.89
C GLU A 278 41.31 -67.12 -58.42
N ASP A 279 42.48 -66.78 -57.87
CA ASP A 279 43.77 -67.38 -58.19
C ASP A 279 43.74 -68.90 -57.96
N LYS A 280 43.20 -69.36 -56.82
CA LYS A 280 43.05 -70.79 -56.53
C LYS A 280 42.05 -71.47 -57.46
N GLN A 281 40.97 -70.79 -57.84
CA GLN A 281 40.02 -71.30 -58.82
C GLN A 281 40.65 -71.41 -60.22
N GLN A 282 41.50 -70.46 -60.60
CA GLN A 282 42.28 -70.49 -61.84
C GLN A 282 43.30 -71.64 -61.83
N GLU A 283 44.07 -71.81 -60.75
CA GLU A 283 44.99 -72.95 -60.57
C GLU A 283 44.26 -74.29 -60.70
N LEU A 284 43.10 -74.42 -60.03
CA LEU A 284 42.27 -75.62 -60.07
C LEU A 284 41.77 -75.90 -61.49
N ASN A 285 41.33 -74.87 -62.21
CA ASN A 285 40.92 -74.98 -63.62
C ASN A 285 42.09 -75.38 -64.53
N ALA A 286 43.28 -74.79 -64.33
CA ALA A 286 44.48 -75.15 -65.07
C ALA A 286 44.88 -76.62 -64.83
N LEU A 287 44.84 -77.10 -63.58
CA LEU A 287 45.10 -78.50 -63.24
C LEU A 287 44.04 -79.45 -63.84
N LYS A 288 42.75 -79.06 -63.83
CA LYS A 288 41.69 -79.82 -64.51
C LYS A 288 41.94 -79.92 -66.01
N ASN A 289 42.33 -78.82 -66.65
CA ASN A 289 42.64 -78.79 -68.08
C ASN A 289 43.89 -79.63 -68.41
N ALA A 290 44.95 -79.53 -67.61
CA ALA A 290 46.15 -80.35 -67.75
C ALA A 290 45.83 -81.84 -67.57
N LYS A 291 45.02 -82.20 -66.56
CA LYS A 291 44.54 -83.58 -66.35
C LYS A 291 43.74 -84.08 -67.56
N ALA A 292 42.83 -83.27 -68.09
CA ALA A 292 42.05 -83.63 -69.27
C ALA A 292 42.94 -83.82 -70.52
N SER A 293 43.89 -82.92 -70.75
CA SER A 293 44.86 -83.04 -71.85
C SER A 293 45.72 -84.29 -71.71
N ASN A 294 46.27 -84.57 -70.52
CA ASN A 294 47.04 -85.77 -70.25
C ASN A 294 46.21 -87.05 -70.45
N LEU A 295 44.92 -87.03 -70.08
CA LEU A 295 44.02 -88.15 -70.31
C LEU A 295 43.82 -88.41 -71.81
N ILE A 296 43.64 -87.36 -72.62
CA ILE A 296 43.55 -87.48 -74.09
C ILE A 296 44.85 -88.04 -74.66
N GLN A 297 46.01 -87.51 -74.26
CA GLN A 297 47.31 -88.01 -74.70
C GLN A 297 47.51 -89.48 -74.34
N LEU A 298 47.10 -89.90 -73.14
CA LEU A 298 47.17 -91.29 -72.71
C LEU A 298 46.23 -92.19 -73.52
N GLN A 299 45.01 -91.73 -73.82
CA GLN A 299 44.06 -92.44 -74.69
C GLN A 299 44.60 -92.59 -76.11
N ASP A 300 45.18 -91.54 -76.68
CA ASP A 300 45.81 -91.56 -78.00
C ASP A 300 47.01 -92.51 -78.03
N LEU A 301 47.85 -92.49 -77.00
CA LEU A 301 48.98 -93.40 -76.89
C LEU A 301 48.50 -94.86 -76.76
N ALA A 302 47.50 -95.12 -75.93
CA ALA A 302 46.88 -96.44 -75.79
C ALA A 302 46.25 -96.92 -77.11
N LYS A 303 45.68 -96.01 -77.91
CA LYS A 303 45.17 -96.31 -79.25
C LYS A 303 46.33 -96.67 -80.20
N LYS A 304 47.40 -95.87 -80.24
CA LYS A 304 48.60 -96.15 -81.03
C LYS A 304 49.26 -97.48 -80.66
N TYR A 305 49.30 -97.81 -79.37
CA TYR A 305 49.78 -99.12 -78.90
C TYR A 305 48.91 -100.26 -79.43
N ARG A 306 47.57 -100.14 -79.32
CA ARG A 306 46.63 -101.12 -79.90
C ARG A 306 46.79 -101.28 -81.41
N GLU A 307 46.89 -100.17 -82.14
CA GLU A 307 47.13 -100.17 -83.59
C GLU A 307 48.47 -100.85 -83.93
N SER A 308 49.54 -100.55 -83.18
CA SER A 308 50.86 -101.16 -83.39
C SER A 308 50.88 -102.66 -83.03
N GLU A 309 50.23 -103.06 -81.95
CA GLU A 309 50.04 -104.47 -81.60
C GLU A 309 49.27 -105.21 -82.68
N GLN A 310 48.22 -104.60 -83.23
CA GLN A 310 47.45 -105.16 -84.33
C GLN A 310 48.33 -105.36 -85.57
N VAL A 311 49.13 -104.37 -85.96
CA VAL A 311 50.10 -104.49 -87.06
C VAL A 311 51.13 -105.59 -86.81
N VAL A 312 51.64 -105.73 -85.59
CA VAL A 312 52.58 -106.80 -85.23
C VAL A 312 51.92 -108.17 -85.30
N MET A 313 50.66 -108.29 -84.87
CA MET A 313 49.88 -109.52 -84.98
C MET A 313 49.58 -109.88 -86.44
N GLU A 314 49.23 -108.88 -87.26
CA GLU A 314 49.03 -109.04 -88.70
C GLU A 314 50.32 -109.49 -89.41
N ASP A 315 51.47 -108.85 -89.16
CA ASP A 315 52.77 -109.28 -89.71
C ASP A 315 53.17 -110.69 -89.25
N ARG A 316 52.89 -111.05 -87.99
CA ARG A 316 53.10 -112.42 -87.50
C ARG A 316 52.23 -113.44 -88.23
N LEU A 317 50.95 -113.11 -88.45
CA LEU A 317 50.00 -113.97 -89.17
C LEU A 317 50.38 -114.09 -90.65
N GLU A 318 50.79 -113.01 -91.29
CA GLU A 318 51.27 -113.01 -92.68
C GLU A 318 52.53 -113.88 -92.84
N LYS A 319 53.51 -113.74 -91.94
CA LYS A 319 54.70 -114.61 -91.92
C LYS A 319 54.37 -116.07 -91.68
N GLU A 320 53.38 -116.36 -90.85
CA GLU A 320 52.91 -117.74 -90.65
C GLU A 320 52.21 -118.29 -91.91
N ASN A 321 51.34 -117.50 -92.53
CA ASN A 321 50.66 -117.87 -93.78
C ASN A 321 51.66 -118.07 -94.94
N LEU A 322 52.70 -117.24 -95.01
CA LEU A 322 53.76 -117.39 -96.01
C LEU A 322 54.57 -118.67 -95.79
N ARG A 323 54.89 -119.02 -94.53
CA ARG A 323 55.52 -120.31 -94.21
C ARG A 323 54.66 -121.49 -94.65
N LYS A 324 53.35 -121.48 -94.34
CA LYS A 324 52.42 -122.53 -94.77
C LYS A 324 52.34 -122.66 -96.30
N ARG A 325 52.39 -121.55 -97.04
CA ARG A 325 52.44 -121.58 -98.51
C ARG A 325 53.74 -122.21 -99.02
N LEU A 326 54.88 -121.82 -98.46
CA LEU A 326 56.17 -122.37 -98.85
C LEU A 326 56.26 -123.87 -98.56
N GLU A 327 55.77 -124.33 -97.41
CA GLU A 327 55.70 -125.76 -97.08
C GLU A 327 54.83 -126.53 -98.08
N LYS A 328 53.68 -125.98 -98.48
CA LYS A 328 52.80 -126.59 -99.50
C LYS A 328 53.50 -126.70 -100.86
N ASP A 329 54.12 -125.62 -101.34
CA ASP A 329 54.89 -125.63 -102.59
C ASP A 329 56.05 -126.64 -102.54
N GLN A 330 56.68 -126.80 -101.38
CA GLN A 330 57.79 -127.73 -101.19
C GLN A 330 57.30 -129.19 -101.26
N LEU A 331 56.13 -129.48 -100.67
CA LEU A 331 55.48 -130.78 -100.79
C LEU A 331 55.12 -131.11 -102.26
N GLU A 332 54.61 -130.13 -103.01
CA GLU A 332 54.28 -130.26 -104.44
C GLU A 332 55.54 -130.51 -105.31
N ARG A 333 56.67 -129.87 -104.98
CA ARG A 333 57.98 -130.12 -105.63
C ARG A 333 58.52 -131.51 -105.32
N ASP A 334 58.39 -131.98 -104.08
CA ASP A 334 58.82 -133.33 -103.68
C ASP A 334 57.98 -134.41 -104.36
N ALA A 335 56.67 -134.19 -104.50
CA ALA A 335 55.79 -135.06 -105.27
C ALA A 335 56.21 -135.12 -106.76
N SER A 336 56.48 -133.97 -107.39
CA SER A 336 57.02 -133.92 -108.76
C SER A 336 58.36 -134.65 -108.90
N THR A 337 59.25 -134.52 -107.92
CA THR A 337 60.57 -135.16 -107.94
C THR A 337 60.47 -136.69 -107.80
N LYS A 338 59.54 -137.20 -106.99
CA LYS A 338 59.22 -138.65 -106.90
C LYS A 338 58.68 -139.21 -108.23
N ILE A 339 57.83 -138.46 -108.93
CA ILE A 339 57.31 -138.86 -110.25
C ILE A 339 58.45 -138.88 -111.30
N GLN A 340 59.31 -137.85 -111.32
CA GLN A 340 60.44 -137.80 -112.25
C GLN A 340 61.48 -138.91 -112.02
N SER A 341 61.74 -139.27 -110.76
CA SER A 341 62.69 -140.32 -110.40
C SER A 341 62.16 -141.74 -110.68
N TRP A 342 60.85 -141.98 -110.51
CA TRP A 342 60.20 -143.23 -110.92
C TRP A 342 60.28 -143.47 -112.44
N TRP A 343 60.06 -142.41 -113.24
CA TRP A 343 60.15 -142.50 -114.70
C TRP A 343 61.60 -142.74 -115.19
N ARG A 344 62.58 -142.03 -114.61
CA ARG A 344 64.02 -142.20 -114.92
C ARG A 344 64.53 -143.60 -114.56
N GLY A 345 64.11 -144.18 -113.44
CA GLY A 345 64.47 -145.54 -113.05
C GLY A 345 63.87 -146.64 -113.94
N THR A 346 62.70 -146.39 -114.53
CA THR A 346 62.03 -147.33 -115.45
C THR A 346 62.72 -147.35 -116.82
N MET A 347 63.26 -146.21 -117.29
CA MET A 347 64.04 -146.16 -118.54
C MET A 347 65.36 -146.95 -118.46
N VAL A 348 66.01 -147.02 -117.29
CA VAL A 348 67.30 -147.71 -117.12
C VAL A 348 67.18 -149.24 -117.13
N ARG A 349 66.02 -149.80 -116.72
CA ARG A 349 65.84 -151.27 -116.59
C ARG A 349 65.38 -152.00 -117.86
N LYS A 350 65.00 -151.27 -118.93
CA LYS A 350 64.49 -151.85 -120.19
C LYS A 350 65.39 -151.67 -121.43
N GLY A 351 66.63 -151.18 -121.28
CA GLY A 351 67.66 -151.29 -122.34
C GLY A 351 67.44 -150.49 -123.63
N LEU A 352 66.92 -149.26 -123.57
CA LEU A 352 66.78 -148.35 -124.71
C LEU A 352 67.63 -147.08 -124.52
N GLY A 353 68.75 -146.94 -125.24
CA GLY A 353 69.39 -145.63 -125.51
C GLY A 353 70.85 -145.43 -125.08
N GLN A 354 71.56 -144.60 -125.83
CA GLN A 354 73.02 -144.56 -125.99
C GLN A 354 73.78 -143.76 -124.92
N TYR A 355 74.93 -144.29 -124.48
CA TYR A 355 75.92 -143.63 -123.62
C TYR A 355 77.02 -142.96 -124.47
N LYS A 356 77.36 -141.69 -124.18
CA LYS A 356 78.75 -141.19 -124.26
C LYS A 356 78.94 -139.85 -123.51
N LYS A 357 80.14 -139.69 -122.94
CA LYS A 357 80.62 -138.65 -122.00
C LYS A 357 81.25 -137.42 -122.69
N GLY A 358 81.20 -136.28 -121.99
CA GLY A 358 82.21 -135.20 -121.98
C GLY A 358 81.70 -133.98 -121.18
N LYS A 359 82.47 -132.98 -120.73
CA LYS A 359 83.78 -132.82 -120.05
C LYS A 359 83.79 -131.35 -119.52
N LYS A 360 84.60 -131.09 -118.47
CA LYS A 360 84.77 -129.90 -117.58
C LYS A 360 84.89 -128.45 -118.14
N GLY A 361 84.53 -127.49 -117.26
CA GLY A 361 85.21 -126.19 -116.96
C GLY A 361 84.23 -125.06 -116.56
N LYS A 362 84.46 -124.06 -115.69
CA LYS A 362 85.42 -123.72 -114.61
C LYS A 362 84.96 -122.37 -113.97
N GLU A 363 85.18 -122.17 -112.66
CA GLU A 363 85.47 -120.91 -111.91
C GLU A 363 84.45 -119.77 -111.61
N GLY A 364 84.50 -119.27 -110.35
CA GLY A 364 84.18 -117.88 -109.94
C GLY A 364 83.13 -117.72 -108.80
N LYS A 365 83.37 -117.78 -107.48
CA LYS A 365 84.23 -117.03 -106.51
C LYS A 365 83.48 -115.94 -105.70
N LYS A 366 83.38 -116.20 -104.37
CA LYS A 366 83.47 -115.33 -103.16
C LYS A 366 82.47 -114.18 -102.86
N GLY A 367 82.01 -114.20 -101.59
CA GLY A 367 81.88 -113.02 -100.70
C GLY A 367 80.75 -113.16 -99.66
N LYS A 368 81.02 -113.60 -98.41
CA LYS A 368 81.23 -112.77 -97.19
C LYS A 368 80.04 -111.85 -96.85
N LYS A 369 79.55 -111.71 -95.62
CA LYS A 369 79.88 -112.19 -94.25
C LYS A 369 78.73 -111.60 -93.40
N LYS A 370 78.23 -112.32 -92.38
CA LYS A 370 78.19 -111.89 -90.96
C LYS A 370 78.24 -110.35 -90.76
N LYS A 371 77.27 -109.74 -90.10
CA LYS A 371 76.73 -110.10 -88.79
C LYS A 371 75.31 -109.58 -88.64
#